data_AF-A0A1M5N8D1-F1
#
_entry.id   AF-A0A1M5N8D1-F1
#
_cell.length_a   1.000
_cell.length_b   1.000
_cell.length_c   1.000
_cell.angle_alpha   90.00
_cell.angle_beta   90.00
_cell.angle_gamma   90.00
#
_symmetry.space_group_name_H-M   'P 1'
#
loop_
_entity.id
_entity.type
_entity.pdbx_description
1 polymer ?
#
loop_
_entity_poly.entity_id
_entity_poly.type
_entity_poly.pdbx_seq_one_letter_code
_entity_poly.pdbx_strand_id
1 'polypeptide(L)' 'MTGQRPLLTVVKGEPTAEELAALTVVVAALSSQGRPRKRPVPVGAWAAYGDAHRQPLRPGPGGWRAAGRPA' A
#
# COMPACT_ATOMS: atom_id res chain seq x y z
N MET A 1 -34.36 6.39 -1.14
CA MET A 1 -33.61 6.95 -2.29
C MET A 1 -32.14 6.72 -1.98
N THR A 2 -31.49 5.78 -2.66
CA THR A 2 -30.08 5.43 -2.42
C THR A 2 -29.21 6.65 -2.69
N GLY A 3 -28.74 7.31 -1.64
CA GLY A 3 -27.88 8.49 -1.77
C GLY A 3 -26.47 8.08 -2.19
N GLN A 4 -26.24 7.92 -3.49
CA GLN A 4 -24.88 7.89 -4.00
C GLN A 4 -24.29 9.29 -3.82
N ARG A 5 -23.22 9.37 -3.03
CA ARG A 5 -22.49 10.61 -2.81
C ARG A 5 -21.72 10.94 -4.12
N PRO A 6 -21.78 12.18 -4.63
CA PRO A 6 -21.16 12.55 -5.90
C PRO A 6 -19.64 12.36 -5.84
N LEU A 7 -19.04 11.91 -6.94
CA LEU A 7 -17.59 11.71 -7.05
C LEU A 7 -16.82 13.03 -7.07
N LEU A 8 -17.39 14.07 -7.69
CA LEU A 8 -16.84 15.42 -7.79
C LEU A 8 -17.97 16.45 -7.66
N THR A 9 -17.66 17.64 -7.15
CA THR A 9 -18.61 18.76 -7.04
C THR A 9 -17.92 20.06 -7.43
N VAL A 10 -18.54 20.81 -8.34
CA VAL A 10 -18.07 22.14 -8.73
C VAL A 10 -18.59 23.15 -7.72
N VAL A 11 -17.70 23.73 -6.93
CA VAL A 11 -18.07 24.71 -5.88
C VAL A 11 -18.08 26.14 -6.43
N LYS A 12 -17.35 26.40 -7.53
CA LYS A 12 -17.23 27.71 -8.16
C LYS A 12 -16.85 27.57 -9.64
N GLY A 13 -17.37 28.46 -10.47
CA GLY A 13 -17.08 28.53 -11.91
C GLY A 13 -18.04 27.69 -12.75
N GLU A 14 -17.99 27.88 -14.07
CA GLU A 14 -18.78 27.15 -15.06
C GLU A 14 -17.81 26.43 -16.01
N PRO A 15 -17.28 25.26 -15.62
CA PRO A 15 -16.35 24.51 -16.46
C PRO A 15 -17.05 24.02 -17.73
N THR A 16 -16.32 23.93 -18.83
CA THR A 16 -16.86 23.30 -20.03
C THR A 16 -17.02 21.78 -19.82
N ALA A 17 -17.78 21.14 -20.70
CA ALA A 17 -17.94 19.68 -20.67
C ALA A 17 -16.59 18.97 -20.84
N GLU A 18 -15.70 19.53 -21.67
CA GLU A 18 -14.36 19.02 -21.92
C GLU A 18 -13.47 19.08 -20.68
N GLU A 19 -13.50 20.20 -19.94
CA GLU A 19 -12.73 20.38 -18.72
C GLU A 19 -13.19 19.42 -17.62
N LEU A 20 -14.51 19.25 -17.46
CA LEU A 20 -15.09 18.32 -16.49
C LEU A 20 -14.71 16.86 -16.84
N ALA A 21 -14.74 16.51 -18.13
CA ALA A 21 -14.34 15.19 -18.60
C ALA A 21 -12.85 14.93 -18.35
N ALA A 22 -11.98 15.90 -18.66
CA ALA A 22 -10.55 15.79 -18.42
C ALA A 22 -10.24 15.56 -16.93
N LEU A 23 -10.87 16.32 -16.03
CA LEU A 23 -10.70 16.14 -14.59
C LEU A 23 -11.17 14.75 -14.12
N THR A 24 -12.31 14.29 -14.64
CA THR A 24 -12.85 12.96 -14.32
C THR A 24 -11.88 11.85 -14.73
N VAL A 25 -11.29 11.94 -15.92
CA VAL A 25 -10.29 10.98 -16.41
C VAL A 25 -9.05 10.95 -15.52
N VAL A 26 -8.55 12.11 -15.10
CA VAL A 26 -7.39 12.19 -14.19
C VAL A 26 -7.69 11.54 -12.84
N VAL A 27 -8.84 11.84 -12.24
CA VAL A 27 -9.25 11.25 -10.96
C VAL A 27 -9.43 9.73 -11.08
N ALA A 28 -10.04 9.25 -12.16
CA ALA A 28 -10.18 7.83 -12.44
C ALA A 28 -8.82 7.14 -12.65
N ALA A 29 -7.88 7.79 -13.34
CA ALA A 29 -6.54 7.25 -13.55
C ALA A 29 -5.76 7.13 -12.22
N LEU A 30 -5.84 8.16 -11.36
CA LEU A 30 -5.21 8.17 -10.04
C LEU A 30 -5.81 7.13 -9.10
N SER A 31 -7.14 6.94 -9.12
CA SER A 31 -7.80 5.93 -8.29
C SER A 31 -7.54 4.50 -8.79
N SER A 32 -7.29 4.34 -10.10
CA SER A 32 -6.94 3.06 -10.72
C SER A 32 -5.49 2.64 -10.49
N GLN A 33 -4.63 3.54 -9.98
CA GLN A 33 -3.29 3.15 -9.53
C GLN A 33 -3.43 2.21 -8.34
N GLY A 34 -3.39 0.89 -8.61
CA GLY A 34 -3.47 -0.14 -7.60
C GLY A 34 -2.46 0.11 -6.49
N ARG A 35 -2.83 -0.22 -5.24
CA ARG A 35 -1.94 -0.02 -4.10
C ARG A 35 -0.60 -0.70 -4.39
N PRO A 36 0.55 0.00 -4.27
CA PRO A 36 1.84 -0.63 -4.45
C PRO A 36 1.88 -1.85 -3.54
N ARG A 37 2.39 -2.98 -4.06
CA ARG A 37 2.53 -4.22 -3.29
C ARG A 37 3.18 -3.87 -1.96
N LYS A 38 2.41 -3.97 -0.88
CA LYS A 38 2.97 -3.80 0.46
C LYS A 38 4.01 -4.90 0.63
N ARG A 39 5.27 -4.51 0.75
CA ARG A 39 6.28 -5.40 1.29
C ARG A 39 5.77 -5.83 2.68
N PRO A 40 5.82 -7.13 3.03
CA PRO A 40 5.48 -7.56 4.37
C PRO A 40 6.20 -6.68 5.38
N VAL A 41 5.45 -6.05 6.29
CA VAL A 41 6.05 -5.30 7.40
C VAL A 41 6.77 -6.35 8.24
N PRO A 42 8.09 -6.25 8.45
CA PRO A 42 8.77 -7.17 9.35
C PRO A 42 8.12 -7.05 10.72
N VAL A 43 7.49 -8.12 11.19
CA VAL A 43 7.09 -8.22 12.60
C VAL A 43 8.37 -8.20 13.42
N GLY A 44 8.45 -7.34 14.43
CA GLY A 44 9.62 -7.28 15.29
C GLY A 44 9.86 -8.64 15.94
N ALA A 45 11.11 -9.13 15.93
CA ALA A 45 11.47 -10.45 16.45
C ALA A 45 11.34 -10.58 17.98
N TRP A 46 10.88 -9.54 18.68
CA TRP A 46 10.76 -9.51 20.14
C TRP A 46 9.86 -10.60 20.72
N ALA A 47 8.89 -11.10 19.94
CA ALA A 47 8.02 -12.23 20.31
C ALA A 47 8.24 -13.48 19.43
N ALA A 48 9.39 -13.57 18.74
CA ALA A 48 9.69 -14.70 17.87
C ALA A 48 10.29 -15.86 18.68
N TYR A 49 9.45 -16.77 19.16
CA TYR A 49 9.88 -18.02 19.82
C TYR A 49 10.74 -18.93 18.93
N GLY A 50 10.81 -18.64 17.63
CA GLY A 50 11.71 -19.32 16.71
C GLY A 50 13.19 -19.14 17.04
N ASP A 51 13.58 -18.10 17.79
CA ASP A 51 14.95 -17.90 18.27
C ASP A 51 15.32 -18.89 19.41
N ALA A 52 14.34 -19.55 20.06
CA ALA A 52 14.61 -20.57 21.08
C ALA A 52 14.99 -21.95 20.49
N HIS A 53 14.93 -22.09 19.17
CA HIS A 53 15.25 -23.33 18.47
C HIS A 53 16.16 -23.02 17.27
N ARG A 54 17.15 -23.87 17.04
CA ARG A 54 18.02 -23.74 15.86
C ARG A 54 17.18 -23.83 14.58
N GLN A 55 17.20 -22.77 13.77
CA GLN A 55 16.52 -22.74 12.47
C GLN A 55 17.51 -22.78 11.31
N PRO A 56 17.15 -23.40 10.16
CA PRO A 56 17.94 -23.30 8.94
C PRO A 56 18.07 -21.85 8.47
N LEU A 57 19.27 -21.46 8.05
CA LEU A 57 19.52 -20.15 7.45
C LEU A 57 18.77 -20.06 6.10
N ARG A 58 17.85 -19.10 5.97
CA ARG A 58 17.12 -18.84 4.73
C ARG A 58 17.78 -17.70 3.95
N PRO A 59 18.13 -17.90 2.66
CA PRO A 59 18.58 -16.82 1.80
C PRO A 59 17.48 -15.77 1.62
N GLY A 60 17.82 -14.48 1.72
CA GLY A 60 16.90 -13.38 1.46
C GLY A 60 16.98 -12.23 2.47
N PRO A 61 16.11 -11.22 2.33
CA PRO A 61 16.11 -10.04 3.19
C PRO A 61 15.95 -10.42 4.66
N GLY A 62 16.92 -10.00 5.50
CA GLY A 62 16.98 -10.35 6.92
C GLY A 62 17.91 -11.52 7.26
N GLY A 63 18.32 -12.33 6.27
CA GLY A 63 19.21 -13.48 6.49
C GLY A 63 20.60 -13.10 7.01
N TRP A 64 21.17 -11.99 6.52
CA TRP A 64 22.45 -11.46 7.02
C TRP A 64 22.41 -11.04 8.50
N ARG A 65 21.25 -10.53 8.98
CA ARG A 65 21.09 -10.17 10.40
C ARG A 65 20.93 -11.41 11.29
N ALA A 66 20.47 -12.53 10.74
CA ALA A 66 20.34 -13.79 11.46
C ALA A 66 21.68 -14.53 11.62
N ALA A 67 22.64 -14.33 10.71
CA ALA A 67 23.94 -15.01 10.73
C ALA A 67 24.83 -14.64 11.94
N GLY A 68 24.61 -13.49 12.57
CA GLY A 68 25.37 -13.01 13.73
C GLY A 68 24.69 -13.23 15.09
N ARG A 69 23.55 -13.93 15.14
CA ARG A 69 22.84 -14.21 16.39
C ARG A 69 23.45 -15.44 17.10
N PRO A 70 23.52 -15.45 18.45
CA PRO A 70 23.88 -16.66 19.19
C PRO A 70 22.87 -17.78 18.89
N ALA A 71 23.38 -19.02 18.89
CA ALA A 71 22.64 -20.23 18.55
C ALA A 71 21.62 -20.63 19.61
#